data_AF-A0A961XXJ1-F1
#
_entry.id   AF-A0A961XXJ1-F1
#
_cell.length_a   1.000
_cell.length_b   1.000
_cell.length_c   1.000
_cell.angle_alpha   90.00
_cell.angle_beta   90.00
_cell.angle_gamma   90.00
#
_symmetry.space_group_name_H-M   'P 1'
#
loop_
_entity.id
_entity.type
_entity.pdbx_description
1 polymer ?
#
loop_
_entity_poly.entity_id
_entity_poly.type
_entity_poly.pdbx_seq_one_letter_code
_entity_poly.pdbx_strand_id
1 'polypeptide(L)'
;MSRALLVLHNSHDRDRAIHWIKKAPPETRVEFKAAKRSLDQNALMWAALTDIAQQIEHLGKRYTPDEWKILFMHACGREVRFLPGLDGKTFVPWGQSSSDLSKQEMSELIDFIFSWGAERGVMFHDHPSINQRSDPESPKTASGGDAGNGAGSVETPSSGSPAPDNPAPDDGNLSEAHARAAGAEHRAKGMARKAVPAQFRKEPLLTAFHDGFDTGVAEDREPGAEG
;
A
#
# COMPACT_ATOMS: atom_id res chain seq x y z
N MET A 1 -12.39 32.31 -6.54
CA MET A 1 -13.17 31.12 -6.10
C MET A 1 -12.85 30.84 -4.63
N SER A 2 -13.70 31.27 -3.69
CA SER A 2 -13.51 30.95 -2.28
C SER A 2 -13.98 29.52 -2.00
N ARG A 3 -13.10 28.68 -1.43
CA ARG A 3 -13.44 27.30 -1.03
C ARG A 3 -13.62 27.26 0.48
N ALA A 4 -14.76 26.75 0.95
CA ALA A 4 -14.98 26.43 2.35
C ALA A 4 -14.90 24.91 2.54
N LEU A 5 -14.19 24.46 3.56
CA LEU A 5 -14.04 23.04 3.91
C LEU A 5 -14.50 22.84 5.35
N LEU A 6 -15.31 21.80 5.58
CA LEU A 6 -15.76 21.40 6.92
C LEU A 6 -15.66 19.89 7.05
N VAL A 7 -14.96 19.43 8.09
CA VAL A 7 -14.89 18.02 8.47
C VAL A 7 -15.95 17.78 9.54
N LEU A 8 -16.78 16.75 9.37
CA LEU A 8 -17.89 16.46 10.27
C LEU A 8 -17.44 15.50 11.38
N HIS A 9 -17.22 16.01 12.60
CA HIS A 9 -16.88 15.19 13.76
C HIS A 9 -18.07 14.99 14.71
N ASN A 10 -18.92 16.01 14.87
CA ASN A 10 -20.02 16.01 15.84
C ASN A 10 -21.31 16.62 15.26
N SER A 11 -22.35 16.75 16.08
CA SER A 11 -23.62 17.36 15.69
C SER A 11 -23.48 18.83 15.28
N HIS A 12 -22.63 19.59 15.97
CA HIS A 12 -22.44 21.01 15.71
C HIS A 12 -21.83 21.28 14.31
N ASP A 13 -20.93 20.42 13.83
CA ASP A 13 -20.42 20.52 12.46
C ASP A 13 -21.54 20.27 11.44
N ARG A 14 -22.47 19.36 11.73
CA ARG A 14 -23.63 19.12 10.86
C ARG A 14 -24.55 20.34 10.82
N ASP A 15 -24.81 20.97 11.96
CA ASP A 15 -25.63 22.19 12.02
C ASP A 15 -24.99 23.34 11.24
N ARG A 16 -23.66 23.48 11.33
CA ARG A 16 -22.90 24.45 10.55
C ARG A 16 -22.98 24.16 9.04
N ALA A 17 -22.89 22.90 8.62
CA ALA A 17 -23.05 22.51 7.22
C ALA A 17 -24.45 22.86 6.70
N ILE A 18 -25.51 22.55 7.47
CA ILE A 18 -26.90 22.87 7.13
C ILE A 18 -27.07 24.39 6.96
N HIS A 19 -26.49 25.17 7.86
CA HIS A 19 -26.52 26.63 7.77
C HIS A 19 -25.83 27.17 6.51
N TRP A 20 -24.69 26.58 6.13
CA TRP A 20 -23.98 26.96 4.90
C TRP A 20 -24.80 26.63 3.65
N ILE A 21 -25.42 25.45 3.60
CA ILE A 21 -26.29 25.04 2.49
C ILE A 21 -27.47 26.01 2.32
N LYS A 22 -28.09 26.45 3.42
CA LYS A 22 -29.21 27.41 3.39
C LYS A 22 -28.83 28.78 2.81
N LYS A 23 -27.57 29.18 2.90
CA LYS A 23 -27.07 30.49 2.43
C LYS A 23 -26.39 30.42 1.06
N ALA A 24 -26.23 29.22 0.51
CA ALA A 24 -25.49 29.03 -0.73
C ALA A 24 -26.25 29.65 -1.92
N PRO A 25 -25.58 30.39 -2.82
CA PRO A 25 -26.21 30.90 -4.05
C PRO A 25 -26.58 29.75 -5.00
N PRO A 26 -27.47 30.00 -5.99
CA PRO A 26 -27.76 29.05 -7.07
C PRO A 26 -26.47 28.55 -7.76
N GLU A 27 -26.49 27.34 -8.33
CA GLU A 27 -25.33 26.65 -8.92
C GLU A 27 -24.20 26.26 -7.95
N THR A 28 -24.42 26.31 -6.64
CA THR A 28 -23.47 25.78 -5.65
C THR A 28 -23.47 24.25 -5.64
N ARG A 29 -22.30 23.62 -5.86
CA ARG A 29 -22.11 22.17 -5.77
C ARG A 29 -21.70 21.75 -4.35
N VAL A 30 -22.42 20.77 -3.79
CA VAL A 30 -22.09 20.14 -2.49
C VAL A 30 -21.59 18.71 -2.75
N GLU A 31 -20.45 18.35 -2.18
CA GLU A 31 -19.85 17.02 -2.31
C GLU A 31 -19.58 16.43 -0.91
N PHE A 32 -20.22 15.29 -0.60
CA PHE A 32 -19.95 14.54 0.63
C PHE A 32 -18.96 13.42 0.31
N LYS A 33 -17.74 13.53 0.85
CA LYS A 33 -16.75 12.44 0.83
C LYS A 33 -16.71 11.79 2.20
N ALA A 34 -16.82 10.46 2.24
CA ALA A 34 -16.51 9.72 3.45
C ALA A 34 -15.08 10.07 3.92
N ALA A 35 -14.86 10.07 5.24
CA ALA A 35 -13.56 10.34 5.83
C ALA A 35 -12.53 9.31 5.35
N LYS A 36 -11.83 9.66 4.26
CA LYS A 36 -10.69 8.90 3.79
C LYS A 36 -9.55 9.32 4.73
N ARG A 37 -9.04 8.39 5.53
CA ARG A 37 -7.80 8.52 6.35
C ARG A 37 -6.57 9.00 5.53
N SER A 38 -6.72 9.29 4.24
CA SER A 38 -5.73 9.86 3.33
C SER A 38 -5.66 11.39 3.34
N LEU A 39 -6.59 12.12 3.99
CA LEU A 39 -6.49 13.59 4.07
C LEU A 39 -5.23 14.02 4.85
N ASP A 40 -4.90 13.30 5.92
CA ASP A 40 -3.72 13.59 6.73
C ASP A 40 -2.42 13.31 5.96
N GLN A 41 -2.37 12.22 5.19
CA GLN A 41 -1.22 11.91 4.32
C GLN A 41 -1.00 12.97 3.25
N ASN A 42 -2.08 13.41 2.58
CA ASN A 42 -1.96 14.45 1.57
C ASN A 42 -1.53 15.78 2.21
N ALA A 43 -2.10 16.17 3.36
CA ALA A 43 -1.69 17.37 4.08
C ALA A 43 -0.22 17.32 4.50
N LEU A 44 0.24 16.17 5.03
CA LEU A 44 1.62 15.93 5.42
C LEU A 44 2.58 16.06 4.24
N MET A 45 2.24 15.46 3.10
CA MET A 45 3.02 15.58 1.86
C MET A 45 3.20 17.05 1.46
N TRP A 46 2.12 17.83 1.41
CA TRP A 46 2.17 19.23 1.00
C TRP A 46 2.95 20.12 1.99
N ALA A 47 2.86 19.84 3.28
CA ALA A 47 3.66 20.51 4.30
C ALA A 47 5.16 20.25 4.09
N ALA A 48 5.55 18.98 3.94
CA ALA A 48 6.94 18.61 3.69
C ALA A 48 7.49 19.22 2.39
N LEU A 49 6.70 19.24 1.31
CA LEU A 49 7.07 19.88 0.05
C LEU A 49 7.24 21.40 0.19
N THR A 50 6.43 22.03 1.04
CA THR A 50 6.52 23.46 1.31
C THR A 50 7.79 23.80 2.09
N ASP A 51 8.13 23.00 3.11
CA ASP A 51 9.37 23.14 3.86
C ASP A 51 10.60 23.01 2.93
N ILE A 52 10.59 22.02 2.03
CA ILE A 52 11.65 21.83 1.03
C ILE A 52 11.72 23.00 0.06
N ALA A 53 10.60 23.46 -0.49
CA ALA A 53 10.56 24.58 -1.43
C ALA A 53 11.17 25.87 -0.85
N GLN A 54 10.92 26.12 0.44
CA GLN A 54 11.45 27.28 1.14
C GLN A 54 12.94 27.17 1.45
N GLN A 55 13.44 25.96 1.71
CA GLN A 55 14.80 25.76 2.24
C GLN A 55 15.82 25.39 1.15
N ILE A 56 15.41 24.62 0.14
CA ILE A 56 16.34 24.04 -0.84
C ILE A 56 16.33 24.78 -2.17
N GLU A 57 17.53 25.02 -2.67
CA GLU A 57 17.80 25.34 -4.07
C GLU A 57 18.37 24.10 -4.77
N HIS A 58 17.78 23.72 -5.89
CA HIS A 58 18.18 22.55 -6.65
C HIS A 58 18.69 22.96 -8.02
N LEU A 59 19.94 22.60 -8.34
CA LEU A 59 20.60 22.95 -9.60
C LEU A 59 20.56 24.46 -9.91
N GLY A 60 20.75 25.30 -8.89
CA GLY A 60 20.76 26.75 -9.06
C GLY A 60 19.37 27.39 -9.19
N LYS A 61 18.29 26.64 -8.95
CA LYS A 61 16.91 27.12 -9.06
C LYS A 61 16.05 26.72 -7.87
N ARG A 62 15.16 27.63 -7.48
CA ARG A 62 14.06 27.37 -6.53
C ARG A 62 12.85 26.83 -7.28
N TYR A 63 12.24 25.79 -6.72
CA TYR A 63 11.03 25.17 -7.24
C TYR A 63 9.88 25.34 -6.26
N THR A 64 8.68 25.48 -6.80
CA THR A 64 7.42 25.50 -6.05
C THR A 64 7.11 24.11 -5.46
N PRO A 65 6.24 24.01 -4.43
CA PRO A 65 5.83 22.72 -3.88
C PRO A 65 5.24 21.77 -4.94
N ASP A 66 4.48 22.30 -5.90
CA ASP A 66 3.93 21.54 -7.02
C ASP A 66 5.02 20.97 -7.94
N GLU A 67 6.04 21.76 -8.27
CA GLU A 67 7.19 21.31 -9.06
C GLU A 67 8.01 20.25 -8.30
N TRP A 68 8.26 20.47 -7.01
CA TRP A 68 8.92 19.48 -6.15
C TRP A 68 8.17 18.15 -6.12
N LYS A 69 6.84 18.18 -6.04
CA LYS A 69 6.01 16.97 -6.12
C LYS A 69 6.28 16.17 -7.40
N ILE A 70 6.39 16.85 -8.54
CA ILE A 70 6.68 16.20 -9.83
C ILE A 70 8.08 15.57 -9.80
N LEU A 71 9.08 16.28 -9.27
CA LEU A 71 10.44 15.76 -9.13
C LEU A 71 10.49 14.50 -8.26
N PHE A 72 9.82 14.51 -7.11
CA PHE A 72 9.76 13.34 -6.22
C PHE A 72 9.00 12.18 -6.84
N MET A 73 7.85 12.43 -7.48
CA MET A 73 7.11 11.38 -8.19
C MET A 73 7.97 10.73 -9.27
N HIS A 74 8.70 11.53 -10.05
CA HIS A 74 9.61 11.01 -11.07
C HIS A 74 10.73 10.17 -10.44
N ALA A 75 11.33 10.64 -9.34
CA ALA A 75 12.36 9.90 -8.61
C ALA A 75 11.85 8.58 -8.00
N CYS A 76 10.56 8.48 -7.65
CA CYS A 76 9.90 7.23 -7.26
C CYS A 76 9.57 6.30 -8.46
N GLY A 77 10.13 6.55 -9.64
CA GLY A 77 9.97 5.70 -10.83
C GLY A 77 8.66 5.91 -11.57
N ARG A 78 7.95 7.02 -11.35
CA ARG A 78 6.74 7.32 -12.12
C ARG A 78 7.08 7.83 -13.51
N GLU A 79 6.57 7.13 -14.51
CA GLU A 79 6.78 7.49 -15.90
C GLU A 79 6.07 8.80 -16.24
N VAL A 80 6.82 9.69 -16.89
CA VAL A 80 6.28 10.89 -17.54
C VAL A 80 6.33 10.65 -19.03
N ARG A 81 5.16 10.69 -19.67
CA ARG A 81 5.02 10.57 -21.13
C ARG A 81 4.97 11.97 -21.73
N PHE A 82 5.69 12.20 -22.82
CA PHE A 82 5.56 13.44 -23.57
C PHE A 82 4.58 13.23 -24.72
N LEU A 83 3.46 13.93 -24.66
CA LEU A 83 2.44 13.88 -25.71
C LEU A 83 2.69 15.03 -26.70
N PRO A 84 2.55 14.81 -28.01
CA PRO A 84 2.60 15.91 -28.97
C PRO A 84 1.43 16.87 -28.70
N GLY A 85 1.72 18.16 -28.68
CA GLY A 85 0.72 19.21 -28.60
C GLY A 85 -0.21 19.16 -29.82
N LEU A 86 -1.44 19.64 -29.65
CA LEU A 86 -2.43 19.70 -30.75
C LEU A 86 -1.97 20.61 -31.90
N ASP A 87 -1.05 21.53 -31.62
CA ASP A 87 -0.41 22.41 -32.60
C ASP A 87 0.73 21.73 -33.38
N GLY A 88 1.15 20.53 -32.98
CA GLY A 88 2.25 19.77 -33.57
C GLY A 88 3.64 20.37 -33.34
N LYS A 89 3.76 21.46 -32.55
CA LYS A 89 5.02 22.20 -32.36
C LYS A 89 5.61 22.03 -30.97
N THR A 90 4.79 21.64 -30.01
CA THR A 90 5.18 21.52 -28.61
C THR A 90 4.98 20.10 -28.11
N PHE A 91 5.62 19.77 -27.00
CA PHE A 91 5.35 18.56 -26.25
C PHE A 91 4.75 18.94 -24.90
N VAL A 92 3.73 18.20 -24.49
CA VAL A 92 3.07 18.37 -23.19
C VAL A 92 3.48 17.20 -22.31
N PRO A 93 4.09 17.45 -21.14
CA PRO A 93 4.36 16.39 -20.18
C PRO A 93 3.04 15.87 -19.60
N TRP A 94 2.83 14.57 -19.72
CA TRP A 94 1.73 13.81 -19.15
C TRP A 94 2.28 12.84 -18.12
N GLY A 95 2.11 13.17 -16.84
CA GLY A 95 2.49 12.33 -15.71
C GLY A 95 1.27 11.79 -14.98
N GLN A 96 1.45 10.70 -14.23
CA GLN A 96 0.44 10.24 -13.28
C GLN A 96 0.19 11.27 -12.19
N SER A 97 -1.06 11.45 -11.79
CA SER A 97 -1.38 12.35 -10.68
C SER A 97 -1.07 11.66 -9.34
N SER A 98 -0.59 12.43 -8.36
CA SER A 98 -0.48 11.94 -6.97
C SER A 98 -1.84 11.49 -6.40
N SER A 99 -2.95 11.95 -6.97
CA SER A 99 -4.32 11.54 -6.62
C SER A 99 -4.65 10.11 -7.01
N ASP A 100 -3.93 9.55 -7.99
CA ASP A 100 -4.13 8.18 -8.48
C ASP A 100 -3.28 7.16 -7.71
N LEU A 101 -2.39 7.64 -6.83
CA LEU A 101 -1.58 6.77 -5.97
C LEU A 101 -2.45 6.02 -4.97
N SER A 102 -2.15 4.74 -4.78
CA SER A 102 -2.66 3.97 -3.65
C SER A 102 -2.11 4.53 -2.33
N LYS A 103 -2.76 4.17 -1.22
CA LYS A 103 -2.31 4.60 0.12
C LYS A 103 -0.88 4.17 0.43
N GLN A 104 -0.47 3.02 -0.07
CA GLN A 104 0.87 2.49 0.13
C GLN A 104 1.89 3.33 -0.65
N GLU A 105 1.64 3.55 -1.94
CA GLU A 105 2.51 4.38 -2.79
C GLU A 105 2.60 5.82 -2.29
N MET A 106 1.52 6.38 -1.74
CA MET A 106 1.55 7.70 -1.10
C MET A 106 2.41 7.71 0.18
N SER A 107 2.39 6.62 0.95
CA SER A 107 3.24 6.51 2.14
C SER A 107 4.72 6.42 1.75
N GLU A 108 5.04 5.60 0.73
CA GLU A 108 6.39 5.47 0.18
C GLU A 108 6.92 6.81 -0.38
N LEU A 109 6.07 7.57 -1.08
CA LEU A 109 6.41 8.91 -1.56
C LEU A 109 6.73 9.86 -0.40
N ILE A 110 5.92 9.86 0.65
CA ILE A 110 6.12 10.72 1.83
C ILE A 110 7.43 10.34 2.54
N ASP A 111 7.67 9.05 2.77
CA ASP A 111 8.91 8.56 3.39
C ASP A 111 10.14 8.95 2.56
N PHE A 112 10.02 8.90 1.23
CA PHE A 112 11.07 9.35 0.32
C PHE A 112 11.33 10.86 0.41
N ILE A 113 10.28 11.69 0.51
CA ILE A 113 10.42 13.14 0.69
C ILE A 113 11.16 13.47 2.00
N PHE A 114 10.79 12.82 3.10
CA PHE A 114 11.42 13.05 4.41
C PHE A 114 12.88 12.60 4.43
N SER A 115 13.17 11.41 3.91
CA SER A 115 14.55 10.90 3.84
C SER A 115 15.43 11.81 2.99
N TRP A 116 14.98 12.19 1.78
CA TRP A 116 15.71 13.09 0.90
C TRP A 116 15.95 14.48 1.50
N GLY A 117 14.97 15.02 2.21
CA GLY A 117 15.08 16.32 2.89
C GLY A 117 16.01 16.25 4.10
N ALA A 118 15.94 15.18 4.89
CA ALA A 118 16.82 14.97 6.04
C ALA A 118 18.30 14.89 5.63
N GLU A 119 18.60 14.19 4.53
CA GLU A 119 19.96 14.13 3.95
C GLU A 119 20.51 15.52 3.58
N ARG A 120 19.64 16.48 3.30
CA ARG A 120 19.98 17.85 2.90
C ARG A 120 19.82 18.87 4.02
N GLY A 121 19.54 18.40 5.24
CA GLY A 121 19.38 19.24 6.42
C GLY A 121 18.12 20.10 6.40
N VAL A 122 17.06 19.67 5.70
CA VAL A 122 15.75 20.35 5.74
C VAL A 122 15.14 20.19 7.12
N MET A 123 14.75 21.32 7.72
CA MET A 123 14.03 21.36 8.98
C MET A 123 12.53 21.25 8.69
N PHE A 124 11.95 20.09 8.95
CA PHE A 124 10.51 19.88 8.79
C PHE A 124 9.75 20.38 10.02
N HIS A 125 8.67 21.14 9.82
CA HIS A 125 7.83 21.60 10.92
C HIS A 125 6.92 20.46 11.40
N ASP A 126 6.80 20.33 12.72
CA ASP A 126 6.10 19.21 13.35
C ASP A 126 4.61 19.19 12.95
N HIS A 127 4.20 18.12 12.28
CA HIS A 127 2.83 17.80 11.97
C HIS A 127 2.45 16.53 12.72
N PRO A 128 1.26 16.47 13.35
CA PRO A 128 0.88 15.37 14.24
C PRO A 128 1.07 14.03 13.52
N SER A 129 1.98 13.25 14.08
CA SER A 129 2.51 12.03 13.48
C SER A 129 1.40 11.02 13.18
N ILE A 130 1.49 10.42 11.99
CA ILE A 130 0.68 9.29 11.58
C ILE A 130 1.07 8.11 12.49
N ASN A 131 0.20 7.86 13.45
CA ASN A 131 0.10 6.74 14.38
C ASN A 131 1.18 5.64 14.26
N GLN A 132 1.93 5.52 15.36
CA GLN A 132 2.96 4.54 15.71
C GLN A 132 2.67 3.13 15.14
N ARG A 133 3.68 2.55 14.47
CA ARG A 133 3.82 1.09 14.45
C ARG A 133 4.12 0.69 15.90
N SER A 134 3.25 -0.11 16.50
CA SER A 134 3.46 -0.69 17.81
C SER A 134 4.64 -1.65 17.74
N ASP A 135 5.79 -1.24 18.25
CA ASP A 135 6.87 -2.17 18.58
C ASP A 135 6.44 -3.03 19.78
N PRO A 136 6.67 -4.35 19.78
CA PRO A 136 6.43 -5.17 20.94
C PRO A 136 7.49 -4.88 22.00
N GLU A 137 7.01 -4.60 23.20
CA GLU A 137 7.76 -4.30 24.41
C GLU A 137 8.88 -5.32 24.69
N SER A 138 10.12 -4.84 24.82
CA SER A 138 11.22 -5.61 25.40
C SER A 138 11.04 -5.72 26.91
N PRO A 139 11.12 -6.93 27.51
CA PRO A 139 10.78 -7.12 28.91
C PRO A 139 11.86 -6.56 29.84
N LYS A 140 11.39 -5.86 30.88
CA LYS A 140 12.20 -5.34 31.98
C LYS A 140 12.88 -6.46 32.75
N THR A 141 14.11 -6.15 33.13
CA THR A 141 14.95 -6.85 34.09
C THR A 141 14.26 -7.04 35.44
N ALA A 142 14.31 -8.26 35.97
CA ALA A 142 14.15 -8.53 37.40
C ALA A 142 15.21 -9.57 37.81
N SER A 143 16.04 -9.14 38.76
CA SER A 143 17.10 -9.92 39.42
C SER A 143 16.57 -10.52 40.72
N GLY A 144 17.06 -11.71 41.07
CA GLY A 144 16.81 -12.48 42.29
C GLY A 144 16.31 -13.89 41.93
N GLY A 145 17.08 -14.97 41.98
CA GLY A 145 18.23 -15.31 42.82
C GLY A 145 17.78 -16.37 43.82
N ASP A 146 18.09 -17.65 43.59
CA ASP A 146 18.58 -18.60 44.62
C ASP A 146 18.96 -19.96 43.99
N ALA A 147 19.88 -20.65 44.67
CA ALA A 147 20.70 -21.78 44.24
C ALA A 147 20.01 -23.15 44.26
N GLY A 148 20.55 -24.09 43.47
CA GLY A 148 20.19 -25.52 43.53
C GLY A 148 21.12 -26.39 42.68
N ASN A 149 22.15 -26.92 43.33
CA ASN A 149 23.24 -27.74 42.80
C ASN A 149 22.77 -29.15 42.37
N GLY A 150 23.41 -29.76 41.36
CA GLY A 150 23.15 -31.17 41.00
C GLY A 150 23.95 -31.67 39.80
N ALA A 151 25.04 -32.38 40.09
CA ALA A 151 25.97 -33.01 39.15
C ALA A 151 25.35 -34.18 38.35
N GLY A 152 25.89 -34.44 37.16
CA GLY A 152 25.62 -35.66 36.39
C GLY A 152 26.39 -35.73 35.07
N SER A 153 27.25 -36.73 34.93
CA SER A 153 28.30 -36.92 33.93
C SER A 153 27.82 -37.38 32.54
N VAL A 154 28.67 -37.07 31.54
CA VAL A 154 29.14 -37.88 30.39
C VAL A 154 28.25 -39.05 29.91
N GLU A 155 27.90 -39.08 28.62
CA GLU A 155 28.09 -40.21 27.70
C GLU A 155 27.56 -39.93 26.27
N THR A 156 28.42 -40.11 25.27
CA THR A 156 28.08 -40.57 23.91
C THR A 156 28.50 -42.04 23.83
N PRO A 157 27.71 -42.95 23.19
CA PRO A 157 27.93 -43.22 21.77
C PRO A 157 26.72 -43.72 20.94
N SER A 158 26.81 -43.45 19.63
CA SER A 158 26.50 -44.30 18.45
C SER A 158 25.21 -45.15 18.31
N SER A 159 24.58 -44.93 17.13
CA SER A 159 24.00 -45.93 16.20
C SER A 159 22.50 -46.25 16.28
N GLY A 160 21.78 -45.93 15.19
CA GLY A 160 20.51 -46.58 14.82
C GLY A 160 19.50 -45.70 14.09
N SER A 161 19.65 -45.52 12.78
CA SER A 161 18.51 -45.17 11.89
C SER A 161 17.50 -46.34 11.87
N PRO A 162 16.20 -46.10 11.60
CA PRO A 162 15.75 -45.88 10.22
C PRO A 162 14.81 -44.68 10.05
N ALA A 163 14.89 -44.09 8.86
CA ALA A 163 13.97 -43.06 8.39
C ALA A 163 12.53 -43.56 8.33
N PRO A 164 11.52 -42.71 8.55
CA PRO A 164 10.33 -42.75 7.74
C PRO A 164 10.59 -41.96 6.46
N ASP A 165 10.51 -42.66 5.34
CA ASP A 165 10.25 -42.11 4.01
C ASP A 165 9.18 -41.02 4.13
N ASN A 166 9.61 -39.76 3.98
CA ASN A 166 8.70 -38.71 3.60
C ASN A 166 8.76 -38.68 2.07
N PRO A 167 7.72 -39.17 1.36
CA PRO A 167 7.76 -39.21 -0.08
C PRO A 167 7.91 -37.77 -0.58
N ALA A 168 8.81 -37.59 -1.55
CA ALA A 168 8.88 -36.37 -2.33
C ALA A 168 7.46 -35.97 -2.78
N PRO A 169 7.11 -34.68 -2.80
CA PRO A 169 5.87 -34.28 -3.43
C PRO A 169 6.01 -34.70 -4.90
N ASP A 170 5.18 -35.67 -5.27
CA ASP A 170 4.92 -36.12 -6.62
C ASP A 170 4.81 -34.88 -7.53
N ASP A 171 5.65 -34.80 -8.56
CA ASP A 171 5.54 -33.86 -9.68
C ASP A 171 4.30 -34.23 -10.52
N GLY A 172 3.15 -34.29 -9.83
CA GLY A 172 1.86 -34.69 -10.34
C GLY A 172 1.24 -33.53 -11.11
N ASN A 173 1.61 -33.45 -12.38
CA ASN A 173 0.85 -32.83 -13.47
C ASN A 173 0.06 -31.56 -13.07
N LEU A 174 0.74 -30.42 -13.04
CA LEU A 174 0.13 -29.10 -12.90
C LEU A 174 -0.79 -28.83 -14.12
N SER A 175 -2.01 -29.34 -14.05
CA SER A 175 -3.04 -29.14 -15.06
C SER A 175 -3.89 -27.91 -14.74
N GLU A 176 -4.52 -27.33 -15.75
CA GLU A 176 -5.46 -26.22 -15.57
C GLU A 176 -6.65 -26.60 -14.66
N ALA A 177 -7.11 -27.85 -14.72
CA ALA A 177 -8.14 -28.37 -13.84
C ALA A 177 -7.70 -28.34 -12.36
N HIS A 178 -6.44 -28.68 -12.09
CA HIS A 178 -5.88 -28.59 -10.74
C HIS A 178 -5.77 -27.13 -10.26
N ALA A 179 -5.41 -26.20 -11.15
CA ALA A 179 -5.36 -24.77 -10.84
C ALA A 179 -6.75 -24.20 -10.54
N ARG A 180 -7.80 -24.56 -11.31
CA ARG A 180 -9.20 -24.18 -11.03
C ARG A 180 -9.68 -24.69 -9.66
N ALA A 181 -9.43 -25.96 -9.36
CA ALA A 181 -9.79 -26.54 -8.07
C ALA A 181 -9.14 -25.79 -6.90
N ALA A 182 -7.84 -25.45 -7.02
CA ALA A 182 -7.13 -24.66 -6.02
C ALA A 182 -7.69 -23.24 -5.88
N GLY A 183 -8.12 -22.62 -6.98
CA GLY A 183 -8.79 -21.31 -6.98
C GLY A 183 -10.10 -21.31 -6.20
N ALA A 184 -10.97 -22.31 -6.46
CA ALA A 184 -12.24 -22.48 -5.77
C ALA A 184 -12.04 -22.72 -4.26
N GLU A 185 -11.05 -23.52 -3.89
CA GLU A 185 -10.70 -23.78 -2.49
C GLU A 185 -10.19 -22.52 -1.78
N HIS A 186 -9.38 -21.70 -2.45
CA HIS A 186 -8.91 -20.42 -1.91
C HIS A 186 -10.06 -19.46 -1.60
N ARG A 187 -11.09 -19.42 -2.46
CA ARG A 187 -12.31 -18.67 -2.19
C ARG A 187 -13.09 -19.22 -1.00
N ALA A 188 -13.26 -20.55 -0.93
CA ALA A 188 -13.95 -21.20 0.19
C ALA A 188 -13.25 -20.92 1.54
N LYS A 189 -11.92 -20.81 1.53
CA LYS A 189 -11.08 -20.43 2.68
C LYS A 189 -11.08 -18.93 2.98
N GLY A 190 -11.83 -18.11 2.23
CA GLY A 190 -11.89 -16.65 2.42
C GLY A 190 -10.59 -15.93 2.06
N MET A 191 -9.70 -16.56 1.29
CA MET A 191 -8.42 -15.98 0.90
C MET A 191 -8.62 -14.93 -0.20
N ALA A 192 -7.75 -13.93 -0.23
CA ALA A 192 -7.83 -12.88 -1.24
C ALA A 192 -7.49 -13.43 -2.64
N ARG A 193 -8.20 -12.97 -3.68
CA ARG A 193 -7.98 -13.35 -5.10
C ARG A 193 -6.52 -13.27 -5.56
N LYS A 194 -5.77 -12.30 -5.02
CA LYS A 194 -4.34 -12.08 -5.31
C LYS A 194 -3.38 -13.06 -4.63
N ALA A 195 -3.85 -13.87 -3.68
CA ALA A 195 -3.04 -14.82 -2.93
C ALA A 195 -2.86 -16.14 -3.69
N VAL A 196 -2.30 -16.06 -4.90
CA VAL A 196 -2.09 -17.21 -5.79
C VAL A 196 -0.81 -17.98 -5.38
N PRO A 197 -0.89 -19.30 -5.13
CA PRO A 197 0.27 -20.15 -4.87
C PRO A 197 1.32 -20.08 -5.99
N ALA A 198 2.60 -20.22 -5.64
CA ALA A 198 3.71 -20.01 -6.58
C ALA A 198 3.63 -20.93 -7.83
N GLN A 199 3.14 -22.16 -7.66
CA GLN A 199 2.96 -23.11 -8.76
C GLN A 199 1.91 -22.70 -9.81
N PHE A 200 1.01 -21.75 -9.51
CA PHE A 200 -0.06 -21.30 -10.42
C PHE A 200 0.14 -19.86 -10.93
N ARG A 201 1.30 -19.23 -10.72
CA ARG A 201 1.52 -17.83 -11.11
C ARG A 201 1.86 -17.60 -12.58
N LYS A 202 2.01 -18.67 -13.36
CA LYS A 202 2.33 -18.59 -14.80
C LYS A 202 1.12 -19.00 -15.63
N GLU A 203 0.96 -18.40 -16.80
CA GLU A 203 -0.02 -18.86 -17.78
C GLU A 203 0.33 -20.26 -18.29
N PRO A 204 -0.66 -21.12 -18.60
CA PRO A 204 -2.11 -20.88 -18.54
C PRO A 204 -2.76 -21.11 -17.15
N LEU A 205 -1.97 -21.55 -16.17
CA LEU A 205 -2.45 -21.94 -14.83
C LEU A 205 -2.97 -20.77 -14.00
N LEU A 206 -2.42 -19.57 -14.20
CA LEU A 206 -2.89 -18.35 -13.53
C LEU A 206 -4.32 -17.99 -13.93
N THR A 207 -4.62 -18.10 -15.23
CA THR A 207 -5.98 -17.88 -15.74
C THR A 207 -6.95 -18.93 -15.18
N ALA A 208 -6.56 -20.21 -15.21
CA ALA A 208 -7.36 -21.28 -14.64
C ALA A 208 -7.60 -21.11 -13.11
N PHE A 209 -6.60 -20.67 -12.36
CA PHE A 209 -6.76 -20.40 -10.92
C PHE A 209 -7.75 -19.26 -10.64
N HIS A 210 -7.66 -18.15 -11.38
CA HIS A 210 -8.61 -17.04 -11.22
C HIS A 210 -10.03 -17.43 -11.65
N ASP A 211 -10.17 -18.24 -12.70
CA ASP A 211 -11.45 -18.77 -13.15
C ASP A 211 -12.13 -19.63 -12.08
N GLY A 212 -11.39 -20.57 -11.47
CA GLY A 212 -11.88 -21.36 -10.33
C GLY A 212 -12.18 -20.50 -9.09
N PHE A 213 -11.39 -19.45 -8.84
CA PHE A 213 -11.65 -18.51 -7.74
C PHE A 213 -12.95 -17.70 -7.97
N ASP A 214 -13.17 -17.21 -9.19
CA ASP A 214 -14.30 -16.36 -9.54
C ASP A 214 -15.61 -17.16 -9.69
N THR A 215 -15.56 -18.42 -10.12
CA THR A 215 -16.73 -19.31 -10.24
C THR A 215 -17.03 -20.11 -8.97
N GLY A 216 -16.00 -20.48 -8.20
CA GLY A 216 -16.13 -21.36 -7.04
C GLY A 216 -16.38 -22.83 -7.38
N VAL A 217 -16.19 -23.23 -8.65
CA VAL A 217 -16.43 -24.59 -9.15
C VAL A 217 -15.14 -25.15 -9.75
N ALA A 218 -14.87 -26.44 -9.51
CA ALA A 218 -13.61 -27.08 -9.92
C ALA A 218 -13.67 -27.78 -11.30
N GLU A 219 -14.85 -27.98 -11.89
CA GLU A 219 -15.02 -28.72 -13.14
C GLU A 219 -14.95 -27.84 -14.39
N ASP A 220 -14.38 -28.40 -15.46
CA ASP A 220 -14.34 -27.81 -16.81
C ASP A 220 -15.76 -27.57 -17.33
N ARG A 221 -16.19 -26.32 -17.37
CA ARG A 221 -17.35 -25.92 -18.20
C ARG A 221 -16.83 -25.55 -19.57
N GLU A 222 -17.17 -26.36 -20.58
CA GLU A 222 -16.91 -25.99 -21.97
C GLU A 222 -17.53 -24.61 -22.26
N PRO A 223 -16.82 -23.75 -23.01
CA PRO A 223 -17.25 -22.38 -23.24
C PRO A 223 -18.52 -22.38 -24.11
N GLY A 224 -19.69 -22.18 -23.47
CA GLY A 224 -20.96 -22.07 -24.19
C GLY A 224 -22.22 -22.48 -23.41
N ALA A 225 -22.12 -23.05 -22.21
CA ALA A 225 -23.33 -23.37 -21.46
C ALA A 225 -23.77 -22.17 -20.59
N GLU A 226 -24.86 -21.51 -20.97
CA GLU A 226 -25.57 -20.52 -20.15
C GLU A 226 -26.22 -21.16 -18.92
N GLY A 227 -26.41 -20.36 -17.88
CA GLY A 227 -27.10 -20.70 -16.63
C GLY A 227 -27.01 -19.55 -15.64
#